data_AF-A0AAV5NS38-F1
#
_entry.id   AF-A0AAV5NS38-F1
#
_cell.length_a   1.000
_cell.length_b   1.000
_cell.length_c   1.000
_cell.angle_alpha   90.00
_cell.angle_beta   90.00
_cell.angle_gamma   90.00
#
_symmetry.space_group_name_H-M   'P 1'
#
loop_
_entity.id
_entity.type
_entity.pdbx_description
1 polymer ?
#
loop_
_entity_poly.entity_id
_entity_poly.type
_entity_poly.pdbx_seq_one_letter_code
_entity_poly.pdbx_strand_id
1 'polypeptide(L)'
;MRFVFAMAMSLFFITGCQSTYYSAMEKVGVHKRDIMVDRVEDARTAQQEAQEEFSSALEALSALTQFDGGDLESMYKKIDAKYEDSVDAAEAVSSRISSIEDVSDALFEEWEEELTLYTSSKLRRDSESKLKQTKASYNTMLRAMKRAEKKMTPVLNTLQDNTLYLKHNLNASAIGSLQGEFMSLEKDIEVAIKEMKSAIAESDKFLAKLK
;
A
#
# COMPACT_ATOMS: atom_id res chain seq x y z
N MET A 1 40.65 31.87 -6.67
CA MET A 1 40.19 30.50 -6.39
C MET A 1 40.16 30.21 -4.88
N ARG A 2 39.39 30.98 -4.09
CA ARG A 2 39.23 30.71 -2.63
C ARG A 2 37.80 30.94 -2.11
N PHE A 3 36.90 31.49 -2.94
CA PHE A 3 35.52 31.81 -2.56
C PHE A 3 34.46 30.93 -3.23
N VAL A 4 34.85 30.00 -4.12
CA VAL A 4 33.92 29.08 -4.81
C VAL A 4 33.69 27.79 -3.99
N PHE A 5 34.49 27.55 -2.96
CA PHE A 5 34.38 26.35 -2.12
C PHE A 5 33.42 26.49 -0.92
N ALA A 6 32.84 27.68 -0.68
CA ALA A 6 31.98 27.94 0.48
C ALA A 6 30.47 27.79 0.19
N MET A 7 30.09 27.41 -1.03
CA MET A 7 28.68 27.34 -1.47
C MET A 7 28.31 25.95 -2.00
N ALA A 8 28.96 24.89 -1.50
CA ALA A 8 28.70 23.50 -1.87
C ALA A 8 28.47 22.58 -0.67
N MET A 9 28.18 23.15 0.51
CA MET A 9 28.04 22.40 1.77
C MET A 9 26.82 22.86 2.59
N SER A 10 25.67 23.00 1.94
CA SER A 10 24.40 23.36 2.61
C SER A 10 23.16 22.76 1.93
N LEU A 11 23.24 21.50 1.49
CA LEU A 11 22.10 20.77 0.90
C LEU A 11 21.85 19.39 1.55
N PHE A 12 22.41 19.13 2.74
CA PHE A 12 22.37 17.82 3.38
C PHE A 12 21.67 17.81 4.75
N PHE A 13 20.54 18.48 4.95
CA PHE A 13 19.76 18.34 6.20
C PHE A 13 18.26 18.61 6.01
N ILE A 14 17.54 17.76 5.25
CA ILE A 14 16.07 17.78 5.25
C ILE A 14 15.46 16.37 5.44
N THR A 15 16.17 15.46 6.12
CA THR A 15 15.58 14.20 6.56
C THR A 15 14.85 14.31 7.92
N GLY A 16 14.81 15.50 8.53
CA GLY A 16 14.19 15.75 9.84
C GLY A 16 12.74 16.27 9.83
N CYS A 17 12.07 16.29 8.68
CA CYS A 17 10.73 16.88 8.58
C CYS A 17 9.63 16.05 9.26
N GLN A 18 9.70 14.72 9.24
CA GLN A 18 8.65 13.87 9.80
C GLN A 18 8.68 13.83 11.33
N SER A 19 9.85 13.67 11.95
CA SER A 19 9.97 13.70 13.42
C SER A 19 9.53 15.05 14.00
N THR A 20 9.97 16.15 13.38
CA THR A 20 9.54 17.51 13.77
C THR A 20 8.04 17.72 13.59
N TYR A 21 7.44 17.16 12.53
CA TYR A 21 5.99 17.21 12.30
C TYR A 21 5.22 16.48 13.41
N TYR A 22 5.60 15.26 13.76
CA TYR A 22 4.94 14.50 14.82
C TYR A 22 5.11 15.15 16.20
N SER A 23 6.30 15.68 16.51
CA SER A 23 6.53 16.42 17.75
C SER A 23 5.71 17.73 17.82
N ALA A 24 5.40 18.37 16.69
CA ALA A 24 4.52 19.54 16.66
C ALA A 24 3.05 19.18 16.91
N MET A 25 2.58 18.04 16.36
CA MET A 25 1.24 17.51 16.60
C MET A 25 1.01 17.14 18.07
N GLU A 26 2.03 16.62 18.74
CA GLU A 26 1.94 16.28 20.17
C GLU A 26 1.82 17.51 21.08
N LYS A 27 2.45 18.63 20.71
CA LYS A 27 2.29 19.91 21.43
C LYS A 27 0.88 20.49 21.36
N VAL A 28 0.08 20.06 20.38
CA VAL A 28 -1.34 20.41 20.26
C VAL A 28 -2.27 19.27 20.71
N GLY A 29 -1.72 18.23 21.36
CA GLY A 29 -2.47 17.17 22.04
C GLY A 29 -2.74 15.91 21.21
N VAL A 30 -2.12 15.75 20.03
CA VAL A 30 -2.28 14.55 19.19
C VAL A 30 -1.06 13.65 19.35
N HIS A 31 -1.25 12.48 19.95
CA HIS A 31 -0.15 11.54 20.20
C HIS A 31 0.15 10.69 18.95
N LYS A 32 1.41 10.28 18.79
CA LYS A 32 1.86 9.43 17.66
C LYS A 32 1.08 8.11 17.56
N ARG A 33 0.60 7.59 18.70
CA ARG A 33 -0.28 6.40 18.74
C ARG A 33 -1.58 6.64 17.98
N ASP A 34 -2.20 7.80 18.16
CA ASP A 34 -3.46 8.14 17.49
C ASP A 34 -3.22 8.34 16.00
N ILE A 35 -2.13 9.01 15.63
CA ILE A 35 -1.71 9.13 14.22
C ILE A 35 -1.46 7.74 13.61
N MET A 36 -0.83 6.82 14.34
CA MET A 36 -0.62 5.44 13.88
C MET A 36 -1.95 4.71 13.65
N VAL A 37 -2.94 4.88 14.54
CA VAL A 37 -4.28 4.32 14.36
C VAL A 37 -4.91 4.85 13.07
N ASP A 38 -4.93 6.17 12.88
CA ASP A 38 -5.49 6.80 11.69
C ASP A 38 -4.81 6.32 10.40
N ARG A 39 -3.48 6.20 10.40
CA ARG A 39 -2.71 5.72 9.23
C ARG A 39 -3.02 4.26 8.89
N VAL A 40 -3.22 3.41 9.90
CA VAL A 40 -3.61 2.01 9.67
C VAL A 40 -5.05 1.92 9.18
N GLU A 41 -5.96 2.75 9.68
CA GLU A 41 -7.33 2.84 9.16
C GLU A 41 -7.36 3.31 7.71
N ASP A 42 -6.58 4.35 7.37
CA ASP A 42 -6.44 4.83 6.00
C ASP A 42 -5.89 3.74 5.06
N ALA A 43 -4.85 3.00 5.48
CA ALA A 43 -4.30 1.91 4.68
C ALA A 43 -5.27 0.74 4.50
N ARG A 44 -6.03 0.41 5.56
CA ARG A 44 -7.09 -0.60 5.50
C ARG A 44 -8.15 -0.19 4.47
N THR A 45 -8.59 1.07 4.47
CA THR A 45 -9.55 1.59 3.50
C THR A 45 -8.99 1.53 2.09
N ALA A 46 -7.76 1.99 1.86
CA ALA A 46 -7.11 1.89 0.54
C ALA A 46 -7.00 0.44 0.03
N GLN A 47 -6.77 -0.53 0.92
CA GLN A 47 -6.77 -1.96 0.55
C GLN A 47 -8.18 -2.49 0.21
N GLN A 48 -9.22 -1.94 0.81
CA GLN A 48 -10.61 -2.27 0.46
C GLN A 48 -10.96 -1.71 -0.92
N GLU A 49 -10.61 -0.45 -1.18
CA GLU A 49 -10.79 0.19 -2.48
C GLU A 49 -10.00 -0.54 -3.58
N ALA A 50 -8.73 -0.87 -3.34
CA ALA A 50 -7.94 -1.67 -4.28
C ALA A 50 -8.54 -3.07 -4.51
N GLN A 51 -9.13 -3.69 -3.50
CA GLN A 51 -9.85 -4.95 -3.69
C GLN A 51 -11.06 -4.79 -4.62
N GLU A 52 -11.82 -3.70 -4.47
CA GLU A 52 -12.98 -3.42 -5.30
C GLU A 52 -12.56 -3.17 -6.76
N GLU A 53 -11.51 -2.36 -6.99
CA GLU A 53 -11.05 -2.08 -8.35
C GLU A 53 -10.47 -3.31 -9.05
N PHE A 54 -9.68 -4.12 -8.35
CA PHE A 54 -9.17 -5.37 -8.92
C PHE A 54 -10.30 -6.38 -9.17
N SER A 55 -11.34 -6.40 -8.33
CA SER A 55 -12.52 -7.24 -8.58
C SER A 55 -13.29 -6.75 -9.81
N SER A 56 -13.42 -5.44 -9.98
CA SER A 56 -14.07 -4.85 -11.16
C SER A 56 -13.26 -5.08 -12.44
N ALA A 57 -11.93 -5.04 -12.36
CA ALA A 57 -11.04 -5.41 -13.46
C ALA A 57 -11.19 -6.89 -13.84
N LEU A 58 -11.29 -7.78 -12.84
CA LEU A 58 -11.56 -9.21 -13.05
C LEU A 58 -12.89 -9.43 -13.79
N GLU A 59 -13.95 -8.77 -13.35
CA GLU A 59 -15.26 -8.86 -14.00
C GLU A 59 -15.23 -8.35 -15.46
N ALA A 60 -14.54 -7.24 -15.72
CA ALA A 60 -14.35 -6.71 -17.07
C ALA A 60 -13.58 -7.69 -17.96
N LEU A 61 -12.55 -8.34 -17.41
CA LEU A 61 -11.72 -9.31 -18.11
C LEU A 61 -12.49 -10.60 -18.43
N SER A 62 -13.26 -11.12 -17.48
CA SER A 62 -14.08 -12.31 -17.69
C SER A 62 -15.21 -12.09 -18.70
N ALA A 63 -15.72 -10.86 -18.81
CA ALA A 63 -16.66 -10.51 -19.87
C ALA A 63 -16.00 -10.56 -21.26
N LEU A 64 -14.70 -10.27 -21.36
CA LEU A 64 -13.95 -10.31 -22.61
C LEU A 64 -13.65 -11.76 -23.03
N THR A 65 -13.35 -12.66 -22.10
CA THR A 65 -13.06 -14.07 -22.42
C THR A 65 -14.30 -14.85 -22.87
N GLN A 66 -15.50 -14.35 -22.56
CA GLN A 66 -16.79 -14.90 -22.96
C GLN A 66 -17.41 -14.19 -24.19
N PHE A 67 -16.67 -13.26 -24.80
CA PHE A 67 -17.16 -12.44 -25.90
C PHE A 67 -17.37 -13.26 -27.19
N ASP A 68 -18.60 -13.22 -27.73
CA ASP A 68 -19.01 -13.85 -28.99
C ASP A 68 -19.56 -12.80 -29.97
N GLY A 69 -18.77 -11.75 -30.20
CA GLY A 69 -19.13 -10.61 -31.05
C GLY A 69 -19.74 -9.43 -30.31
N GLY A 70 -19.64 -8.24 -30.90
CA GLY A 70 -20.04 -6.96 -30.27
C GLY A 70 -19.07 -5.81 -30.55
N ASP A 71 -19.20 -4.72 -29.80
CA ASP A 71 -18.36 -3.52 -29.91
C ASP A 71 -17.03 -3.70 -29.16
N LEU A 72 -15.99 -4.08 -29.90
CA LEU A 72 -14.64 -4.25 -29.40
C LEU A 72 -14.05 -2.95 -28.83
N GLU A 73 -14.43 -1.78 -29.37
CA GLU A 73 -13.90 -0.50 -28.92
C GLU A 73 -14.42 -0.17 -27.51
N SER A 74 -15.70 -0.43 -27.26
CA SER A 74 -16.30 -0.30 -25.93
C SER A 74 -15.63 -1.22 -24.91
N MET A 75 -15.34 -2.47 -25.28
CA MET A 75 -14.64 -3.41 -24.39
C MET A 75 -13.22 -2.98 -24.08
N TYR A 76 -12.47 -2.54 -25.10
CA TYR A 76 -11.14 -1.98 -24.91
C TYR A 76 -11.17 -0.80 -23.93
N LYS A 77 -12.06 0.19 -24.15
CA LYS A 77 -12.19 1.36 -23.28
C LYS A 77 -12.53 1.00 -21.84
N LYS A 78 -13.33 -0.05 -21.63
CA LYS A 78 -13.67 -0.53 -20.28
C LYS A 78 -12.46 -1.13 -19.57
N ILE A 79 -11.65 -1.92 -20.26
CA ILE A 79 -10.43 -2.53 -19.68
C ILE A 79 -9.36 -1.47 -19.44
N ASP A 80 -9.19 -0.54 -20.37
CA ASP A 80 -8.27 0.60 -20.26
C ASP A 80 -8.62 1.43 -19.01
N ALA A 81 -9.90 1.79 -18.83
CA ALA A 81 -10.36 2.48 -17.62
C ALA A 81 -10.10 1.68 -16.34
N LYS A 82 -10.38 0.37 -16.35
CA LYS A 82 -10.17 -0.49 -15.16
C LYS A 82 -8.70 -0.72 -14.84
N TYR A 83 -7.83 -0.68 -15.84
CA TYR A 83 -6.39 -0.68 -15.64
C TYR A 83 -5.95 0.60 -14.90
N GLU A 84 -6.35 1.78 -15.39
CA GLU A 84 -6.02 3.07 -14.75
C GLU A 84 -6.56 3.14 -13.31
N ASP A 85 -7.83 2.76 -13.08
CA ASP A 85 -8.44 2.70 -11.74
C ASP A 85 -7.62 1.78 -10.79
N SER A 86 -7.14 0.65 -11.31
CA SER A 86 -6.33 -0.31 -10.53
C SER A 86 -4.92 0.22 -10.25
N VAL A 87 -4.34 1.02 -11.14
CA VAL A 87 -3.05 1.69 -10.92
C VAL A 87 -3.18 2.70 -9.79
N ASP A 88 -4.18 3.58 -9.85
CA ASP A 88 -4.42 4.60 -8.83
C ASP A 88 -4.62 3.97 -7.44
N ALA A 89 -5.41 2.89 -7.38
CA ALA A 89 -5.64 2.16 -6.13
C ALA A 89 -4.36 1.50 -5.59
N ALA A 90 -3.52 0.95 -6.46
CA ALA A 90 -2.25 0.34 -6.05
C ALA A 90 -1.24 1.38 -5.55
N GLU A 91 -1.19 2.55 -6.18
CA GLU A 91 -0.37 3.68 -5.73
C GLU A 91 -0.84 4.19 -4.36
N ALA A 92 -2.16 4.30 -4.16
CA ALA A 92 -2.74 4.67 -2.87
C ALA A 92 -2.31 3.69 -1.77
N VAL A 93 -2.43 2.37 -2.00
CA VAL A 93 -1.97 1.36 -1.04
C VAL A 93 -0.48 1.53 -0.72
N SER A 94 0.37 1.70 -1.74
CA SER A 94 1.83 1.86 -1.57
C SER A 94 2.17 3.10 -0.73
N SER A 95 1.51 4.23 -1.01
CA SER A 95 1.66 5.49 -0.28
C SER A 95 1.23 5.36 1.19
N ARG A 96 0.14 4.64 1.46
CA ARG A 96 -0.35 4.41 2.83
C ARG A 96 0.57 3.47 3.62
N ILE A 97 1.15 2.46 2.98
CA ILE A 97 2.17 1.60 3.60
C ILE A 97 3.38 2.45 4.03
N SER A 98 3.91 3.29 3.13
CA SER A 98 5.03 4.18 3.45
C SER A 98 4.71 5.11 4.63
N SER A 99 3.50 5.70 4.64
CA SER A 99 3.08 6.59 5.73
C SER A 99 2.98 5.90 7.09
N ILE A 100 2.63 4.60 7.10
CA ILE A 100 2.61 3.78 8.30
C ILE A 100 4.04 3.52 8.79
N GLU A 101 4.98 3.21 7.89
CA GLU A 101 6.38 3.00 8.24
C GLU A 101 6.96 4.24 8.92
N ASP A 102 6.78 5.42 8.32
CA ASP A 102 7.28 6.70 8.84
C ASP A 102 6.79 7.00 10.27
N VAL A 103 5.49 6.89 10.54
CA VAL A 103 4.95 7.17 11.88
C VAL A 103 5.35 6.09 12.89
N SER A 104 5.47 4.84 12.45
CA SER A 104 5.84 3.73 13.33
C SER A 104 7.29 3.81 13.79
N ASP A 105 8.21 4.22 12.90
CA ASP A 105 9.62 4.40 13.24
C ASP A 105 9.76 5.50 14.29
N ALA A 106 9.11 6.65 14.07
CA ALA A 106 9.12 7.76 15.04
C ALA A 106 8.49 7.37 16.39
N LEU A 107 7.37 6.63 16.39
CA LEU A 107 6.71 6.18 17.61
C LEU A 107 7.57 5.19 18.40
N PHE A 108 8.22 4.25 17.70
CA PHE A 108 9.03 3.24 18.37
C PHE A 108 10.37 3.79 18.87
N GLU A 109 10.98 4.72 18.15
CA GLU A 109 12.19 5.43 18.60
C GLU A 109 11.91 6.20 19.89
N GLU A 110 10.86 7.03 19.91
CA GLU A 110 10.47 7.78 21.10
C GLU A 110 10.16 6.87 22.30
N TRP A 111 9.39 5.80 22.08
CA TRP A 111 9.06 4.88 23.17
C TRP A 111 10.33 4.23 23.75
N GLU A 112 11.32 3.88 22.92
CA GLU A 112 12.61 3.35 23.40
C GLU A 112 13.40 4.36 24.22
N GLU A 113 13.41 5.64 23.81
CA GLU A 113 14.05 6.72 24.57
C GLU A 113 13.38 6.91 25.93
N GLU A 114 12.04 6.94 25.97
CA GLU A 114 11.27 7.11 27.19
C GLU A 114 11.43 5.96 28.19
N LEU A 115 11.74 4.74 27.72
CA LEU A 115 12.08 3.62 28.60
C LEU A 115 13.25 3.93 29.53
N THR A 116 14.18 4.82 29.12
CA THR A 116 15.34 5.23 29.91
C THR A 116 14.99 6.20 31.04
N LEU A 117 13.84 6.87 30.94
CA LEU A 117 13.38 7.88 31.88
C LEU A 117 12.66 7.28 33.10
N TYR A 118 12.26 6.00 33.03
CA TYR A 118 11.61 5.31 34.13
C TYR A 118 12.54 5.10 35.33
N THR A 119 12.14 5.62 36.49
CA THR A 119 12.77 5.30 37.78
C THR A 119 12.29 3.96 38.36
N SER A 120 11.04 3.57 38.06
CA SER A 120 10.45 2.31 38.52
C SER A 120 10.82 1.14 37.60
N SER A 121 11.60 0.20 38.12
CA SER A 121 12.01 -1.00 37.38
C SER A 121 10.84 -1.89 36.96
N LYS A 122 9.76 -1.92 37.75
CA LYS A 122 8.53 -2.66 37.42
C LYS A 122 7.80 -2.04 36.23
N LEU A 123 7.61 -0.71 36.25
CA LEU A 123 6.91 0.00 35.18
C LEU A 123 7.73 -0.02 33.88
N ARG A 124 9.06 0.13 33.98
CA ARG A 124 9.96 0.01 32.82
C ARG A 124 9.81 -1.34 32.10
N ARG A 125 9.86 -2.44 32.85
CA ARG A 125 9.72 -3.80 32.29
C ARG A 125 8.33 -4.04 31.68
N ASP A 126 7.27 -3.51 32.29
CA ASP A 126 5.92 -3.59 31.73
C ASP A 126 5.82 -2.84 30.39
N SER A 127 6.35 -1.61 30.35
CA SER A 127 6.38 -0.77 29.14
C SER A 127 7.23 -1.42 28.03
N GLU A 128 8.40 -1.96 28.35
CA GLU A 128 9.27 -2.70 27.42
C GLU A 128 8.58 -3.94 26.85
N SER A 129 7.82 -4.67 27.68
CA SER A 129 7.02 -5.81 27.23
C SER A 129 5.93 -5.39 26.25
N LYS A 130 5.24 -4.27 26.51
CA LYS A 130 4.23 -3.70 25.60
C LYS A 130 4.84 -3.25 24.28
N LEU A 131 5.96 -2.53 24.31
CA LEU A 131 6.69 -2.11 23.11
C LEU A 131 7.03 -3.33 22.23
N LYS A 132 7.60 -4.39 22.83
CA LYS A 132 7.95 -5.62 22.11
C LYS A 132 6.73 -6.28 21.48
N GLN A 133 5.61 -6.35 22.19
CA GLN A 133 4.37 -6.92 21.68
C GLN A 133 3.79 -6.10 20.53
N THR A 134 3.78 -4.76 20.66
CA THR A 134 3.32 -3.85 19.61
C THR A 134 4.20 -3.97 18.36
N LYS A 135 5.54 -3.95 18.50
CA LYS A 135 6.47 -4.16 17.39
C LYS A 135 6.24 -5.49 16.67
N ALA A 136 5.98 -6.58 17.40
CA ALA A 136 5.69 -7.88 16.80
C ALA A 136 4.38 -7.88 16.00
N SER A 137 3.32 -7.26 16.54
CA SER A 137 2.03 -7.16 15.85
C SER A 137 2.12 -6.24 14.62
N TYR A 138 2.80 -5.11 14.74
CA TYR A 138 3.09 -4.18 13.65
C TYR A 138 3.81 -4.89 12.49
N ASN A 139 4.89 -5.62 12.78
CA ASN A 139 5.65 -6.34 11.76
C ASN A 139 4.82 -7.41 11.04
N THR A 140 3.87 -8.03 11.74
CA THR A 140 2.95 -9.01 11.13
C THR A 140 2.03 -8.33 10.13
N MET A 141 1.42 -7.21 10.52
CA MET A 141 0.57 -6.38 9.67
C MET A 141 1.34 -5.84 8.46
N LEU A 142 2.47 -5.16 8.68
CA LEU A 142 3.28 -4.56 7.61
C LEU A 142 3.69 -5.61 6.55
N ARG A 143 4.12 -6.80 6.98
CA ARG A 143 4.47 -7.88 6.05
C ARG A 143 3.27 -8.33 5.22
N ALA A 144 2.06 -8.34 5.78
CA ALA A 144 0.86 -8.67 5.03
C ALA A 144 0.53 -7.60 3.99
N MET A 145 0.61 -6.32 4.38
CA MET A 145 0.40 -5.20 3.47
C MET A 145 1.39 -5.22 2.30
N LYS A 146 2.70 -5.37 2.57
CA LYS A 146 3.73 -5.45 1.53
C LYS A 146 3.61 -6.67 0.61
N ARG A 147 3.06 -7.79 1.11
CA ARG A 147 2.75 -8.95 0.26
C ARG A 147 1.62 -8.64 -0.71
N ALA A 148 0.55 -8.00 -0.24
CA ALA A 148 -0.56 -7.57 -1.08
C ALA A 148 -0.07 -6.58 -2.15
N GLU A 149 0.68 -5.55 -1.75
CA GLU A 149 1.35 -4.58 -2.64
C GLU A 149 2.15 -5.27 -3.73
N LYS A 150 3.05 -6.19 -3.36
CA LYS A 150 3.90 -6.92 -4.30
C LYS A 150 3.11 -7.77 -5.31
N LYS A 151 1.89 -8.21 -4.97
CA LYS A 151 1.04 -8.98 -5.88
C LYS A 151 0.26 -8.13 -6.87
N MET A 152 0.07 -6.84 -6.60
CA MET A 152 -0.58 -5.93 -7.54
C MET A 152 0.31 -5.63 -8.76
N THR A 153 1.62 -5.44 -8.58
CA THR A 153 2.54 -5.09 -9.67
C THR A 153 2.49 -6.05 -10.88
N PRO A 154 2.62 -7.38 -10.75
CA PRO A 154 2.56 -8.26 -11.91
C PRO A 154 1.20 -8.23 -12.63
N VAL A 155 0.10 -8.06 -11.88
CA VAL A 155 -1.25 -7.90 -12.45
C VAL A 155 -1.33 -6.64 -13.31
N LEU A 156 -0.86 -5.51 -12.78
CA LEU A 156 -0.88 -4.22 -13.47
C LEU A 156 0.01 -4.24 -14.73
N ASN A 157 1.19 -4.86 -14.66
CA ASN A 157 2.06 -5.00 -15.83
C ASN A 157 1.38 -5.81 -16.94
N THR A 158 0.79 -6.95 -16.61
CA THR A 158 0.09 -7.78 -17.59
C THR A 158 -1.14 -7.06 -18.15
N LEU A 159 -1.92 -6.35 -17.32
CA LEU A 159 -3.02 -5.50 -17.80
C LEU A 159 -2.53 -4.42 -18.77
N GLN A 160 -1.44 -3.73 -18.43
CA GLN A 160 -0.84 -2.69 -19.26
C GLN A 160 -0.43 -3.24 -20.63
N ASP A 161 0.34 -4.33 -20.65
CA ASP A 161 0.84 -4.95 -21.87
C ASP A 161 -0.30 -5.36 -22.80
N ASN A 162 -1.34 -5.99 -22.25
CA ASN A 162 -2.51 -6.41 -23.01
C ASN A 162 -3.33 -5.22 -23.52
N THR A 163 -3.55 -4.19 -22.70
CA THR A 163 -4.25 -2.97 -23.11
C THR A 163 -3.52 -2.25 -24.23
N LEU A 164 -2.19 -2.12 -24.13
CA LEU A 164 -1.35 -1.53 -25.19
C LEU A 164 -1.41 -2.34 -26.49
N TYR A 165 -1.36 -3.67 -26.40
CA TYR A 165 -1.47 -4.53 -27.57
C TYR A 165 -2.82 -4.35 -28.27
N LEU A 166 -3.92 -4.35 -27.50
CA LEU A 166 -5.27 -4.16 -28.03
C LEU A 166 -5.46 -2.79 -28.68
N LYS A 167 -4.89 -1.73 -28.12
CA LYS A 167 -4.98 -0.36 -28.67
C LYS A 167 -4.59 -0.25 -30.14
N HIS A 168 -3.61 -1.04 -30.58
CA HIS A 168 -3.10 -1.02 -31.95
C HIS A 168 -3.62 -2.15 -32.84
N ASN A 169 -4.14 -3.22 -32.23
CA ASN A 169 -4.48 -4.46 -32.92
C ASN A 169 -5.93 -4.87 -32.67
N LEU A 170 -6.83 -3.93 -32.36
CA LEU A 170 -8.19 -4.23 -31.95
C LEU A 170 -8.99 -4.95 -33.05
N ASN A 171 -9.09 -6.27 -32.93
CA ASN A 171 -9.89 -7.13 -33.80
C ASN A 171 -10.14 -8.48 -33.11
N ALA A 172 -11.09 -9.27 -33.64
CA ALA A 172 -11.47 -10.55 -33.05
C ALA A 172 -10.32 -11.57 -32.98
N SER A 173 -9.38 -11.55 -33.94
CA SER A 173 -8.22 -12.43 -33.93
C SER A 173 -7.25 -12.09 -32.80
N ALA A 174 -7.03 -10.80 -32.54
CA ALA A 174 -6.18 -10.34 -31.45
C ALA A 174 -6.77 -10.74 -30.08
N ILE A 175 -8.08 -10.58 -29.90
CA ILE A 175 -8.78 -11.04 -28.69
C ILE A 175 -8.61 -12.55 -28.49
N GLY A 176 -8.81 -13.35 -29.55
CA GLY A 176 -8.60 -14.79 -29.48
C GLY A 176 -7.16 -15.18 -29.12
N SER A 177 -6.17 -14.43 -29.60
CA SER A 177 -4.74 -14.68 -29.29
C SER A 177 -4.37 -14.40 -27.83
N LEU A 178 -5.11 -13.51 -27.15
CA LEU A 178 -4.86 -13.14 -25.75
C LEU A 178 -5.63 -14.01 -24.73
N GLN A 179 -6.48 -14.94 -25.18
CA GLN A 179 -7.34 -15.70 -24.28
C GLN A 179 -6.56 -16.44 -23.19
N GLY A 180 -5.41 -17.03 -23.53
CA GLY A 180 -4.52 -17.69 -22.57
C GLY A 180 -3.90 -16.72 -21.55
N GLU A 181 -3.49 -15.53 -22.00
CA GLU A 181 -2.95 -14.48 -21.13
C GLU A 181 -4.01 -13.97 -20.16
N PHE A 182 -5.24 -13.73 -20.64
CA PHE A 182 -6.36 -13.33 -19.80
C PHE A 182 -6.70 -14.37 -18.73
N MET A 183 -6.73 -15.66 -19.08
CA MET A 183 -6.95 -16.72 -18.08
C MET A 183 -5.85 -16.80 -17.00
N SER A 184 -4.61 -16.43 -17.33
CA SER A 184 -3.54 -16.32 -16.34
C SER A 184 -3.75 -15.09 -15.46
N LEU A 185 -4.05 -13.96 -16.09
CA LEU A 185 -4.29 -12.69 -15.42
C LEU A 185 -5.48 -12.75 -14.44
N GLU A 186 -6.58 -13.42 -14.81
CA GLU A 186 -7.72 -13.65 -13.91
C GLU A 186 -7.26 -14.30 -12.60
N LYS A 187 -6.41 -15.33 -12.67
CA LYS A 187 -5.88 -16.01 -11.48
C LYS A 187 -4.94 -15.12 -10.67
N ASP A 188 -4.12 -14.33 -11.33
CA ASP A 188 -3.22 -13.40 -10.64
C ASP A 188 -4.00 -12.31 -9.91
N ILE A 189 -5.08 -11.80 -10.51
CA ILE A 189 -6.01 -10.86 -9.87
C ILE A 189 -6.68 -11.50 -8.64
N GLU A 190 -7.18 -12.73 -8.75
CA GLU A 190 -7.76 -13.46 -7.61
C GLU A 190 -6.76 -13.62 -6.45
N VAL A 191 -5.50 -13.90 -6.76
CA VAL A 191 -4.41 -13.97 -5.77
C VAL A 191 -4.16 -12.61 -5.12
N ALA A 192 -4.11 -11.52 -5.89
CA ALA A 192 -3.94 -10.17 -5.36
C ALA A 192 -5.09 -9.81 -4.41
N ILE A 193 -6.35 -10.07 -4.80
CA ILE A 193 -7.54 -9.88 -3.96
C ILE A 193 -7.43 -10.66 -2.65
N LYS A 194 -6.98 -11.91 -2.70
CA LYS A 194 -6.81 -12.75 -1.50
C LYS A 194 -5.74 -12.21 -0.55
N GLU A 195 -4.61 -11.73 -1.08
CA GLU A 195 -3.58 -11.11 -0.24
C GLU A 195 -4.09 -9.80 0.38
N MET A 196 -4.87 -8.99 -0.36
CA MET A 196 -5.52 -7.79 0.21
C MET A 196 -6.47 -8.14 1.36
N LYS A 197 -7.32 -9.18 1.22
CA LYS A 197 -8.16 -9.67 2.35
C LYS A 197 -7.33 -10.05 3.56
N SER A 198 -6.20 -10.70 3.34
CA SER A 198 -5.29 -11.12 4.40
C SER A 198 -4.64 -9.91 5.08
N ALA A 199 -4.25 -8.89 4.30
CA ALA A 199 -3.68 -7.66 4.84
C ALA A 199 -4.69 -6.85 5.67
N ILE A 200 -5.92 -6.67 5.16
CA ILE A 200 -7.04 -6.03 5.89
C ILE A 200 -7.28 -6.71 7.24
N ALA A 201 -7.31 -8.05 7.26
CA ALA A 201 -7.51 -8.81 8.50
C ALA A 201 -6.38 -8.63 9.50
N GLU A 202 -5.12 -8.50 9.05
CA GLU A 202 -4.00 -8.18 9.95
C GLU A 202 -4.04 -6.73 10.44
N SER A 203 -4.51 -5.78 9.62
CA SER A 203 -4.77 -4.39 10.03
C SER A 203 -5.83 -4.33 11.15
N ASP A 204 -6.95 -5.05 10.99
CA ASP A 204 -8.00 -5.13 12.00
C ASP A 204 -7.48 -5.70 13.33
N LYS A 205 -6.67 -6.76 13.27
CA LYS A 205 -6.03 -7.36 14.47
C LYS A 205 -5.06 -6.40 15.14
N PHE A 206 -4.31 -5.63 14.36
CA PHE A 206 -3.38 -4.63 14.91
C PHE A 206 -4.14 -3.49 15.59
N LEU A 207 -5.15 -2.93 14.92
CA LEU A 207 -6.01 -1.87 15.45
C LEU A 207 -6.70 -2.30 16.76
N ALA A 208 -7.21 -3.52 16.82
CA ALA A 208 -7.87 -4.06 18.02
C ALA A 208 -6.93 -4.20 19.23
N LYS A 209 -5.61 -4.30 19.02
CA LYS A 209 -4.60 -4.33 20.09
C LYS A 209 -4.07 -2.94 20.42
N LEU A 210 -4.09 -2.04 19.45
CA LEU A 210 -3.56 -0.70 19.59
C LEU A 210 -4.59 0.28 20.18
N LYS A 211 -5.89 0.00 20.11
CA LYS A 211 -6.97 0.76 20.79
C LYS A 211 -7.11 0.30 22.24
#